data_AF-A0A965ZYN3-F1
#
_entry.id   AF-A0A965ZYN3-F1
#
_cell.length_a   1.000
_cell.length_b   1.000
_cell.length_c   1.000
_cell.angle_alpha   90.00
_cell.angle_beta   90.00
_cell.angle_gamma   90.00
#
_symmetry.space_group_name_H-M   'P 1'
#
loop_
_entity.id
_entity.type
_entity.pdbx_description
1 polymer ?
#
loop_
_entity_poly.entity_id
_entity_poly.type
_entity_poly.pdbx_seq_one_letter_code
_entity_poly.pdbx_strand_id
1 'polypeptide(L)'
;MIRVRKLLFSRSLSFALLLTSCFAASTAAGDGGAKACNPSSSAAPPATETASAGAWANLTNRAGSIRATSNHMLSGAIETARSDKSAQRIIFKSIPELSKKDTDDDQSCDRLEQATRQKPLEFDDKRFPTVDDLTDWIMDFTQGKGADGKSLYKQCPGKCSPQYTWWIYPEKTELLVKARVICGLPRDRDSNKYQLSIELAPACPVAQSQ
;
A
#
# COMPACT_ATOMS: atom_id res chain seq x y z
N MET A 1 48.97 25.17 -19.50
CA MET A 1 50.05 24.21 -19.20
C MET A 1 49.96 23.81 -17.75
N ILE A 2 49.74 22.52 -17.43
CA ILE A 2 50.20 21.79 -16.22
C ILE A 2 49.81 20.31 -16.40
N ARG A 3 50.67 19.43 -15.89
CA ARG A 3 50.95 18.05 -16.30
C ARG A 3 49.99 16.98 -15.74
N VAL A 4 49.64 16.05 -16.63
CA VAL A 4 49.72 14.57 -16.55
C VAL A 4 50.01 13.92 -15.18
N ARG A 5 49.22 12.91 -14.81
CA ARG A 5 49.71 11.60 -14.32
C ARG A 5 48.67 10.48 -14.48
N LYS A 6 48.95 9.57 -15.42
CA LYS A 6 48.42 8.20 -15.49
C LYS A 6 49.05 7.37 -14.38
N LEU A 7 48.29 6.48 -13.75
CA LEU A 7 48.83 5.29 -13.08
C LEU A 7 47.96 4.08 -13.43
N LEU A 8 48.61 3.12 -14.10
CA LEU A 8 48.21 1.77 -14.43
C LEU A 8 48.69 0.82 -13.32
N PHE A 9 47.87 -0.11 -12.89
CA PHE A 9 48.22 -1.39 -12.23
C PHE A 9 46.97 -2.29 -12.41
N SER A 10 46.90 -3.32 -13.26
CA SER A 10 47.73 -4.50 -13.54
C SER A 10 47.85 -5.51 -12.38
N ARG A 11 47.59 -6.78 -12.75
CA ARG A 11 47.70 -8.07 -12.01
C ARG A 11 46.38 -8.61 -11.46
N SER A 12 46.08 -9.90 -11.50
CA SER A 12 46.61 -11.07 -12.22
C SER A 12 45.61 -12.21 -11.99
N LEU A 13 45.49 -13.05 -13.02
CA LEU A 13 44.78 -14.32 -13.07
C LEU A 13 45.23 -15.28 -11.95
N SER A 14 44.31 -16.03 -11.33
CA SER A 14 44.63 -17.35 -10.76
C SER A 14 43.41 -18.26 -10.82
N PHE A 15 43.54 -19.26 -11.68
CA PHE A 15 42.75 -20.47 -11.81
C PHE A 15 42.97 -21.34 -10.56
N ALA A 16 41.90 -21.83 -9.94
CA ALA A 16 41.95 -23.01 -9.07
C ALA A 16 40.74 -23.89 -9.37
N LEU A 17 40.99 -24.91 -10.19
CA LEU A 17 40.12 -26.05 -10.42
C LEU A 17 40.19 -26.93 -9.16
N LEU A 18 39.06 -27.22 -8.52
CA LEU A 18 38.96 -28.29 -7.53
C LEU A 18 37.83 -29.24 -7.91
N LEU A 19 38.25 -30.47 -8.16
CA LEU A 19 37.48 -31.65 -8.47
C LEU A 19 36.62 -32.10 -7.26
N THR A 20 35.39 -32.49 -7.59
CA THR A 20 34.73 -33.76 -7.22
C THR A 20 34.54 -34.10 -5.74
N SER A 21 33.26 -34.15 -5.33
CA SER A 21 32.73 -35.31 -4.59
C SER A 21 31.21 -35.33 -4.62
N CYS A 22 30.67 -36.40 -5.21
CA CYS A 22 29.28 -36.81 -5.14
C CYS A 22 28.90 -37.14 -3.70
N PHE A 23 27.91 -36.43 -3.15
CA PHE A 23 27.03 -36.99 -2.13
C PHE A 23 25.60 -36.57 -2.49
N ALA A 24 24.92 -37.44 -3.24
CA ALA A 24 23.48 -37.41 -3.36
C ALA A 24 22.90 -37.93 -2.04
N ALA A 25 22.77 -37.04 -1.05
CA ALA A 25 21.89 -37.27 0.08
C ALA A 25 20.49 -36.83 -0.35
N SER A 26 19.72 -37.79 -0.87
CA SER A 26 18.28 -37.65 -1.03
C SER A 26 17.65 -37.56 0.36
N THR A 27 17.64 -36.37 0.96
CA THR A 27 16.72 -36.07 2.04
C THR A 27 15.33 -36.05 1.44
N ALA A 28 14.56 -37.10 1.71
CA ALA A 28 13.12 -37.12 1.56
C ALA A 28 12.55 -35.90 2.28
N ALA A 29 12.29 -34.84 1.52
CA ALA A 29 11.49 -33.72 1.99
C ALA A 29 10.11 -34.31 2.24
N GLY A 30 9.74 -34.38 3.51
CA GLY A 30 8.38 -34.68 3.91
C GLY A 30 7.46 -33.77 3.11
N ASP A 31 6.55 -34.40 2.38
CA ASP A 31 5.45 -33.79 1.68
C ASP A 31 4.48 -33.23 2.73
N GLY A 32 4.93 -32.19 3.43
CA GLY A 32 4.11 -31.33 4.26
C GLY A 32 3.27 -30.52 3.30
N GLY A 33 2.22 -31.16 2.76
CA GLY A 33 1.35 -30.62 1.74
C GLY A 33 1.05 -29.16 2.05
N ALA A 34 1.66 -28.28 1.27
CA ALA A 34 1.35 -26.87 1.27
C ALA A 34 -0.14 -26.80 0.92
N LYS A 35 -0.97 -26.63 1.96
CA LYS A 35 -2.42 -26.57 1.83
C LYS A 35 -2.69 -25.44 0.86
N ALA A 36 -2.95 -25.80 -0.41
CA ALA A 36 -3.16 -24.86 -1.48
C ALA A 36 -4.21 -23.87 -0.99
N CYS A 37 -3.78 -22.63 -0.76
CA CYS A 37 -4.69 -21.63 -0.23
C CYS A 37 -5.74 -21.44 -1.30
N ASN A 38 -6.95 -21.92 -1.05
CA ASN A 38 -8.04 -21.78 -2.00
C ASN A 38 -8.46 -20.30 -1.93
N PRO A 39 -8.12 -19.46 -2.93
CA PRO A 39 -8.48 -18.04 -2.90
C PRO A 39 -10.01 -17.84 -2.93
N SER A 40 -10.76 -18.93 -3.12
CA SER A 40 -12.21 -18.99 -3.14
C SER A 40 -12.88 -19.10 -1.77
N SER A 41 -12.14 -19.09 -0.65
CA SER A 41 -12.79 -18.86 0.66
C SER A 41 -13.31 -17.43 0.67
N SER A 42 -14.59 -17.26 0.34
CA SER A 42 -15.34 -16.01 0.33
C SER A 42 -14.87 -15.11 1.46
N ALA A 43 -14.04 -14.11 1.14
CA ALA A 43 -13.75 -13.03 2.08
C ALA A 43 -15.10 -12.49 2.57
N ALA A 44 -15.23 -12.28 3.88
CA ALA A 44 -16.41 -11.60 4.40
C ALA A 44 -16.60 -10.29 3.60
N PRO A 45 -17.83 -9.89 3.26
CA PRO A 45 -18.06 -8.67 2.53
C PRO A 45 -17.34 -7.51 3.25
N PRO A 46 -16.67 -6.62 2.50
CA PRO A 46 -15.82 -5.62 3.13
C PRO A 46 -16.66 -4.72 4.03
N ALA A 47 -16.21 -4.53 5.27
CA ALA A 47 -16.79 -3.56 6.18
C ALA A 47 -16.62 -2.17 5.54
N THR A 48 -17.71 -1.42 5.37
CA THR A 48 -17.71 -0.16 4.64
C THR A 48 -18.36 0.93 5.48
N GLU A 49 -17.72 2.10 5.55
CA GLU A 49 -18.22 3.28 6.25
C GLU A 49 -17.99 4.56 5.43
N THR A 50 -18.80 5.58 5.66
CA THR A 50 -18.58 6.91 5.07
C THR A 50 -18.04 7.85 6.14
N ALA A 51 -16.94 8.55 5.83
CA ALA A 51 -16.30 9.47 6.75
C ALA A 51 -15.96 10.82 6.10
N SER A 52 -15.88 11.87 6.91
CA SER A 52 -15.63 13.24 6.45
C SER A 52 -14.13 13.59 6.45
N ALA A 53 -13.66 14.17 5.34
CA ALA A 53 -12.35 14.81 5.22
C ALA A 53 -12.35 16.26 5.74
N GLY A 54 -13.37 16.68 6.50
CA GLY A 54 -13.44 18.03 7.08
C GLY A 54 -12.22 18.32 7.97
N ALA A 55 -11.52 19.43 7.71
CA ALA A 55 -10.33 19.81 8.48
C ALA A 55 -10.61 19.89 9.99
N TRP A 56 -11.75 20.49 10.36
CA TRP A 56 -12.18 20.58 11.77
C TRP A 56 -12.54 19.22 12.38
N ALA A 57 -13.18 18.34 11.61
CA ALA A 57 -13.55 17.01 12.08
C ALA A 57 -12.30 16.14 12.33
N ASN A 58 -11.32 16.20 11.42
CA ASN A 58 -10.05 15.48 11.54
C ASN A 58 -9.15 16.05 12.64
N LEU A 59 -9.10 17.39 12.81
CA LEU A 59 -8.28 18.02 13.86
C LEU A 59 -8.75 17.66 15.27
N THR A 60 -10.05 17.45 15.45
CA THR A 60 -10.65 17.16 16.76
C THR A 60 -10.91 15.68 17.00
N ASN A 61 -10.46 14.78 16.11
CA ASN A 61 -10.74 13.35 16.15
C ASN A 61 -12.23 13.03 16.39
N ARG A 62 -13.13 13.88 15.86
CA ARG A 62 -14.56 13.69 16.07
C ARG A 62 -15.03 12.38 15.43
N ALA A 63 -16.01 11.74 16.06
CA ALA A 63 -16.71 10.61 15.47
C ALA A 63 -17.19 10.94 14.05
N GLY A 64 -16.94 10.05 13.10
CA GLY A 64 -17.25 10.24 11.68
C GLY A 64 -16.21 11.05 10.89
N SER A 65 -15.12 11.51 11.51
CA SER A 65 -13.94 12.00 10.77
C SER A 65 -13.18 10.83 10.13
N ILE A 66 -12.52 11.05 8.99
CA ILE A 66 -11.72 10.00 8.35
C ILE A 66 -10.67 9.46 9.31
N ARG A 67 -10.03 10.31 10.12
CA ARG A 67 -9.04 9.87 11.10
C ARG A 67 -9.64 8.91 12.12
N ALA A 68 -10.74 9.31 12.77
CA ALA A 68 -11.38 8.47 13.80
C ALA A 68 -11.95 7.17 13.21
N THR A 69 -12.65 7.26 12.07
CA THR A 69 -13.23 6.08 11.41
C THR A 69 -12.15 5.13 10.90
N SER A 70 -11.08 5.64 10.28
CA SER A 70 -9.96 4.79 9.82
C SER A 70 -9.31 4.08 10.99
N ASN A 71 -9.04 4.78 12.10
CA ASN A 71 -8.42 4.19 13.28
C ASN A 71 -9.30 3.07 13.87
N HIS A 72 -10.61 3.33 14.01
CA HIS A 72 -11.58 2.34 14.50
C HIS A 72 -11.61 1.09 13.62
N MET A 73 -11.80 1.27 12.30
CA MET A 73 -11.86 0.17 11.34
C MET A 73 -10.55 -0.63 11.33
N LEU A 74 -9.40 0.04 11.27
CA LEU A 74 -8.09 -0.59 11.23
C LEU A 74 -7.77 -1.34 12.53
N SER A 75 -8.09 -0.78 13.69
CA SER A 75 -7.85 -1.42 14.98
C SER A 75 -8.59 -2.77 15.06
N GLY A 76 -9.88 -2.79 14.74
CA GLY A 76 -10.67 -4.03 14.74
C GLY A 76 -10.17 -5.05 13.71
N ALA A 77 -9.79 -4.59 12.52
CA ALA A 77 -9.26 -5.46 11.47
C ALA A 77 -7.91 -6.09 11.84
N ILE A 78 -7.03 -5.32 12.48
CA ILE A 78 -5.70 -5.77 12.93
C ILE A 78 -5.82 -6.75 14.09
N GLU A 79 -6.71 -6.49 15.05
CA GLU A 79 -7.00 -7.44 16.13
C GLU A 79 -7.53 -8.78 15.58
N THR A 80 -8.47 -8.71 14.62
CA THR A 80 -9.00 -9.90 13.96
C THR A 80 -7.92 -10.65 13.19
N ALA A 81 -7.11 -9.96 12.38
CA ALA A 81 -6.05 -10.59 11.60
C ALA A 81 -4.93 -11.21 12.47
N ARG A 82 -4.67 -10.66 13.66
CA ARG A 82 -3.71 -11.24 14.62
C ARG A 82 -4.23 -12.49 15.32
N SER A 83 -5.54 -12.59 15.52
CA SER A 83 -6.18 -13.73 16.16
C SER A 83 -6.53 -14.85 15.16
N ASP A 84 -6.87 -14.50 13.92
CA ASP A 84 -7.18 -15.42 12.85
C ASP A 84 -5.97 -15.63 11.92
N LYS A 85 -5.29 -16.78 12.07
CA LYS A 85 -4.14 -17.17 11.25
C LYS A 85 -4.45 -17.32 9.75
N SER A 86 -5.72 -17.37 9.37
CA SER A 86 -6.16 -17.41 7.97
C SER A 86 -6.20 -16.02 7.32
N ALA A 87 -6.36 -14.95 8.12
CA ALA A 87 -6.39 -13.56 7.66
C ALA A 87 -4.99 -12.94 7.76
N GLN A 88 -4.19 -13.09 6.70
CA GLN A 88 -2.79 -12.65 6.72
C GLN A 88 -2.57 -11.24 6.16
N ARG A 89 -3.60 -10.63 5.55
CA ARG A 89 -3.52 -9.29 4.99
C ARG A 89 -4.85 -8.55 5.14
N ILE A 90 -4.74 -7.27 5.46
CA ILE A 90 -5.86 -6.33 5.49
C ILE A 90 -5.75 -5.45 4.26
N ILE A 91 -6.85 -5.29 3.52
CA ILE A 91 -6.95 -4.37 2.39
C ILE A 91 -7.85 -3.21 2.85
N PHE A 92 -7.25 -2.05 3.08
CA PHE A 92 -7.97 -0.84 3.43
C PHE A 92 -8.04 0.08 2.21
N LYS A 93 -9.24 0.53 1.84
CA LYS A 93 -9.45 1.45 0.71
C LYS A 93 -10.11 2.74 1.18
N SER A 94 -9.74 3.83 0.54
CA SER A 94 -10.36 5.14 0.73
C SER A 94 -10.65 5.76 -0.63
N ILE A 95 -11.93 5.91 -0.95
CA ILE A 95 -12.42 6.38 -2.24
C ILE A 95 -13.27 7.64 -2.00
N PRO A 96 -12.93 8.79 -2.62
CA PRO A 96 -13.73 10.00 -2.46
C PRO A 96 -15.13 9.85 -3.08
N GLU A 97 -16.12 10.49 -2.47
CA GLU A 97 -17.39 10.75 -3.17
C GLU A 97 -17.15 11.75 -4.30
N LEU A 98 -17.57 11.40 -5.51
CA LEU A 98 -17.31 12.21 -6.69
C LEU A 98 -18.20 13.44 -6.77
N SER A 99 -17.63 14.54 -7.26
CA SER A 99 -18.39 15.71 -7.65
C SER A 99 -19.36 15.36 -8.78
N LYS A 100 -20.58 15.92 -8.75
CA LYS A 100 -21.51 15.88 -9.88
C LYS A 100 -21.34 17.07 -10.84
N LYS A 101 -20.42 17.99 -10.53
CA LYS A 101 -20.15 19.20 -11.31
C LYS A 101 -19.06 18.87 -12.33
N ASP A 102 -19.39 19.01 -13.61
CA ASP A 102 -18.45 18.91 -14.73
C ASP A 102 -17.64 20.21 -14.82
N THR A 103 -16.32 20.12 -14.71
CA THR A 103 -15.42 21.30 -14.75
C THR A 103 -14.23 21.06 -15.68
N ASP A 104 -13.60 22.13 -16.17
CA ASP A 104 -12.40 22.01 -17.03
C ASP A 104 -11.25 21.21 -16.36
N ASP A 105 -11.22 21.13 -15.03
CA ASP A 105 -10.25 20.31 -14.28
C ASP A 105 -10.48 18.80 -14.51
N ASP A 106 -11.67 18.39 -14.93
CA ASP A 106 -12.11 17.00 -15.05
C ASP A 106 -11.32 16.29 -16.15
N GLN A 107 -11.04 16.95 -17.28
CA GLN A 107 -10.26 16.35 -18.36
C GLN A 107 -8.81 16.04 -17.94
N SER A 108 -8.22 16.85 -17.06
CA SER A 108 -6.88 16.59 -16.55
C SER A 108 -6.87 15.40 -15.59
N CYS A 109 -7.88 15.31 -14.73
CA CYS A 109 -8.03 14.23 -13.77
C CYS A 109 -8.44 12.91 -14.43
N ASP A 110 -9.30 12.94 -15.45
CA ASP A 110 -9.65 11.78 -16.27
C ASP A 110 -8.40 11.13 -16.88
N ARG A 111 -7.52 11.94 -17.48
CA ARG A 111 -6.28 11.44 -18.08
C ARG A 111 -5.36 10.80 -17.04
N LEU A 112 -5.20 11.45 -15.89
CA LEU A 112 -4.39 10.91 -14.79
C LEU A 112 -5.02 9.65 -14.20
N GLU A 113 -6.34 9.59 -14.09
CA GLU A 113 -7.06 8.42 -13.61
C GLU A 113 -6.87 7.24 -14.56
N GLN A 114 -7.07 7.44 -15.86
CA GLN A 114 -6.88 6.40 -16.86
C GLN A 114 -5.43 5.89 -16.86
N ALA A 115 -4.45 6.79 -16.83
CA ALA A 115 -3.04 6.44 -16.80
C ALA A 115 -2.69 5.64 -15.52
N THR A 116 -3.17 6.09 -14.36
CA THR A 116 -2.88 5.43 -13.08
C THR A 116 -3.76 4.20 -12.80
N ARG A 117 -4.87 4.00 -13.51
CA ARG A 117 -5.57 2.72 -13.54
C ARG A 117 -4.75 1.64 -14.25
N GLN A 118 -4.05 2.01 -15.32
CA GLN A 118 -3.17 1.09 -16.05
C GLN A 118 -1.84 0.88 -15.33
N LYS A 119 -1.25 1.96 -14.81
CA LYS A 119 0.00 1.93 -14.05
C LYS A 119 -0.17 2.71 -12.74
N PRO A 120 -0.67 2.05 -11.68
CA PRO A 120 -0.88 2.71 -10.40
C PRO A 120 0.40 3.29 -9.81
N LEU A 121 0.25 4.36 -9.04
CA LEU A 121 1.36 4.93 -8.27
C LEU A 121 1.61 4.03 -7.06
N GLU A 122 2.78 3.43 -7.00
CA GLU A 122 3.19 2.56 -5.90
C GLU A 122 4.24 3.27 -5.05
N PHE A 123 4.16 3.07 -3.75
CA PHE A 123 5.07 3.64 -2.77
C PHE A 123 5.76 2.51 -2.03
N ASP A 124 7.02 2.77 -1.63
CA ASP A 124 7.83 1.80 -0.90
C ASP A 124 7.14 1.33 0.38
N ASP A 125 7.40 0.07 0.73
CA ASP A 125 6.94 -0.55 1.96
C ASP A 125 7.32 0.32 3.18
N LYS A 126 6.35 0.53 4.07
CA LYS A 126 6.54 1.23 5.34
C LYS A 126 6.24 0.30 6.51
N ARG A 127 6.87 0.57 7.65
CA ARG A 127 6.68 -0.19 8.88
C ARG A 127 6.22 0.75 9.99
N PHE A 128 5.21 0.33 10.73
CA PHE A 128 4.62 1.10 11.82
C PHE A 128 4.49 0.24 13.07
N PRO A 129 4.89 0.72 14.26
CA PRO A 129 4.77 -0.09 15.48
C PRO A 129 3.32 -0.19 15.95
N THR A 130 2.49 0.83 15.72
CA THR A 130 1.10 0.86 16.17
C THR A 130 0.12 1.28 15.06
N VAL A 131 -1.18 1.06 15.32
CA VAL A 131 -2.28 1.53 14.45
C VAL A 131 -2.34 3.07 14.43
N ASP A 132 -1.99 3.73 15.53
CA ASP A 132 -1.97 5.18 15.62
C ASP A 132 -0.88 5.77 14.72
N ASP A 133 0.34 5.21 14.74
CA ASP A 133 1.43 5.65 13.87
C ASP A 133 1.08 5.47 12.38
N LEU A 134 0.46 4.34 12.04
CA LEU A 134 -0.06 4.09 10.70
C LEU A 134 -1.12 5.13 10.31
N THR A 135 -2.07 5.39 11.20
CA THR A 135 -3.15 6.35 10.93
C THR A 135 -2.59 7.77 10.75
N ASP A 136 -1.62 8.18 11.57
CA ASP A 136 -0.94 9.46 11.45
C ASP A 136 -0.23 9.60 10.11
N TRP A 137 0.51 8.57 9.67
CA TRP A 137 1.14 8.59 8.36
C TRP A 137 0.12 8.62 7.22
N ILE A 138 -0.99 7.87 7.29
CA ILE A 138 -2.07 7.95 6.28
C ILE A 138 -2.62 9.38 6.22
N MET A 139 -2.80 10.06 7.36
CA MET A 139 -3.29 11.45 7.39
C MET A 139 -2.32 12.42 6.77
N ASP A 140 -1.02 12.29 7.04
CA ASP A 140 -0.01 13.13 6.41
C ASP A 140 0.08 12.85 4.90
N PHE A 141 0.15 11.58 4.52
CA PHE A 141 0.22 11.14 3.13
C PHE A 141 -0.93 11.69 2.29
N THR A 142 -2.17 11.49 2.76
CA THR A 142 -3.39 11.92 2.06
C THR A 142 -3.61 13.43 2.05
N GLN A 143 -2.91 14.18 2.91
CA GLN A 143 -2.92 15.65 2.93
C GLN A 143 -1.74 16.28 2.16
N GLY A 144 -0.91 15.47 1.51
CA GLY A 144 0.28 15.95 0.80
C GLY A 144 1.42 16.40 1.72
N LYS A 145 1.40 15.95 2.98
CA LYS A 145 2.45 16.17 3.97
C LYS A 145 3.42 14.99 3.99
N GLY A 146 4.53 15.15 4.72
CA GLY A 146 5.62 14.18 4.73
C GLY A 146 6.32 14.05 3.36
N ALA A 147 7.26 13.12 3.25
CA ALA A 147 7.97 12.88 1.99
C ALA A 147 7.06 12.21 0.94
N ASP A 148 6.34 11.17 1.35
CA ASP A 148 5.48 10.38 0.46
C ASP A 148 4.27 11.19 -0.02
N GLY A 149 3.60 11.94 0.86
CA GLY A 149 2.47 12.80 0.45
C GLY A 149 2.90 13.92 -0.49
N LYS A 150 4.06 14.55 -0.25
CA LYS A 150 4.62 15.52 -1.21
C LYS A 150 4.94 14.87 -2.55
N SER A 151 5.45 13.64 -2.55
CA SER A 151 5.71 12.87 -3.78
C SER A 151 4.43 12.52 -4.53
N LEU A 152 3.38 12.11 -3.80
CA LEU A 152 2.06 11.84 -4.35
C LEU A 152 1.51 13.06 -5.10
N TYR A 153 1.42 14.21 -4.45
CA TYR A 153 0.78 15.38 -5.05
C TYR A 153 1.62 16.07 -6.14
N LYS A 154 2.90 15.67 -6.31
CA LYS A 154 3.66 15.98 -7.52
C LYS A 154 3.22 15.15 -8.73
N GLN A 155 2.79 13.91 -8.50
CA GLN A 155 2.37 12.95 -9.54
C GLN A 155 0.86 13.00 -9.83
N CYS A 156 0.05 13.33 -8.83
CA CYS A 156 -1.38 13.65 -8.96
C CYS A 156 -1.62 15.14 -8.66
N PRO A 157 -1.20 16.08 -9.54
CA PRO A 157 -1.38 17.50 -9.29
C PRO A 157 -2.85 17.95 -9.47
N GLY A 158 -3.14 19.18 -9.07
CA GLY A 158 -4.41 19.84 -9.35
C GLY A 158 -5.53 19.50 -8.35
N LYS A 159 -6.76 19.41 -8.85
CA LYS A 159 -7.96 19.15 -8.03
C LYS A 159 -8.36 17.67 -8.00
N CYS A 160 -7.59 16.81 -8.64
CA CYS A 160 -7.81 15.37 -8.67
C CYS A 160 -7.79 14.81 -7.24
N SER A 161 -8.71 13.89 -6.96
CA SER A 161 -8.85 13.33 -5.61
C SER A 161 -8.38 11.88 -5.63
N PRO A 162 -7.22 11.58 -5.03
CA PRO A 162 -6.65 10.25 -5.16
C PRO A 162 -7.51 9.18 -4.47
N GLN A 163 -7.53 7.99 -5.06
CA GLN A 163 -8.14 6.78 -4.52
C GLN A 163 -7.02 5.91 -3.94
N TYR A 164 -7.13 5.55 -2.67
CA TYR A 164 -6.04 4.89 -1.93
C TYR A 164 -6.37 3.42 -1.71
N THR A 165 -5.37 2.55 -1.87
CA THR A 165 -5.40 1.17 -1.39
C THR A 165 -4.17 0.91 -0.55
N TRP A 166 -4.40 0.44 0.67
CA TRP A 166 -3.37 0.07 1.63
C TRP A 166 -3.44 -1.43 1.86
N TRP A 167 -2.36 -2.14 1.58
CA TRP A 167 -2.21 -3.53 2.01
C TRP A 167 -1.40 -3.54 3.29
N ILE A 168 -2.03 -3.96 4.37
CA ILE A 168 -1.44 -3.98 5.71
C ILE A 168 -1.25 -5.43 6.11
N TYR A 169 -0.03 -5.76 6.48
CA TYR A 169 0.38 -7.09 6.92
C TYR A 169 0.74 -6.99 8.41
N PRO A 170 -0.14 -7.43 9.32
CA PRO A 170 0.17 -7.45 10.74
C PRO A 170 1.29 -8.46 11.02
N GLU A 171 2.43 -7.97 11.46
CA GLU A 171 3.52 -8.79 11.97
C GLU A 171 3.45 -8.86 13.51
N LYS A 172 4.37 -9.60 14.14
CA LYS A 172 4.36 -9.84 15.59
C LYS A 172 4.35 -8.55 16.41
N THR A 173 5.13 -7.56 15.99
CA THR A 173 5.37 -6.32 16.75
C THR A 173 5.12 -5.05 15.94
N GLU A 174 4.81 -5.18 14.65
CA GLU A 174 4.67 -4.03 13.75
C GLU A 174 3.66 -4.33 12.64
N LEU A 175 3.42 -3.32 11.81
CA LEU A 175 2.54 -3.34 10.66
C LEU A 175 3.38 -3.01 9.43
N LEU A 176 3.53 -3.96 8.52
CA LEU A 176 4.11 -3.71 7.20
C LEU A 176 3.01 -3.22 6.26
N VAL A 177 3.21 -2.08 5.60
CA VAL A 177 2.19 -1.43 4.79
C VAL A 177 2.72 -1.12 3.41
N LYS A 178 1.95 -1.50 2.40
CA LYS A 178 2.15 -1.11 1.00
C LYS A 178 1.03 -0.20 0.56
N ALA A 179 1.37 0.84 -0.20
CA ALA A 179 0.39 1.81 -0.67
C ALA A 179 0.36 1.85 -2.20
N ARG A 180 -0.86 1.86 -2.74
CA ARG A 180 -1.11 2.15 -4.15
C ARG A 180 -2.15 3.25 -4.28
N VAL A 181 -1.94 4.12 -5.26
CA VAL A 181 -2.79 5.26 -5.51
C VAL A 181 -3.17 5.34 -6.99
N ILE A 182 -4.46 5.63 -7.22
CA ILE A 182 -4.99 6.06 -8.52
C ILE A 182 -5.34 7.54 -8.38
N CYS A 183 -4.88 8.39 -9.28
CA CYS A 183 -5.27 9.81 -9.31
C CYS A 183 -6.74 9.88 -9.76
N GLY A 184 -7.70 9.90 -8.83
CA GLY A 184 -9.12 9.89 -9.16
C GLY A 184 -9.65 11.24 -9.63
N LEU A 185 -10.92 11.23 -10.04
CA LEU A 185 -11.66 12.45 -10.40
C LEU A 185 -11.77 13.44 -9.25
N PRO A 186 -12.13 14.71 -9.51
CA PRO A 186 -12.41 15.67 -8.46
C PRO A 186 -13.54 15.18 -7.55
N ARG A 187 -13.27 15.15 -6.24
CA ARG A 187 -14.29 14.84 -5.23
C ARG A 187 -15.27 15.97 -5.04
N ASP A 188 -16.44 15.63 -4.51
CA ASP A 188 -17.36 16.61 -3.97
C ASP A 188 -16.73 17.29 -2.74
N ARG A 189 -16.43 18.58 -2.88
CA ARG A 189 -15.87 19.39 -1.79
C ARG A 189 -16.93 19.93 -0.84
N ASP A 190 -18.20 19.93 -1.26
CA ASP A 190 -19.34 20.34 -0.44
C ASP A 190 -19.68 19.23 0.56
N SER A 191 -19.78 17.98 0.10
CA SER A 191 -19.97 16.83 1.00
C SER A 191 -18.69 16.47 1.74
N ASN A 192 -17.54 16.59 1.07
CA ASN A 192 -16.21 16.32 1.61
C ASN A 192 -16.09 14.93 2.25
N LYS A 193 -16.71 13.92 1.61
CA LYS A 193 -16.81 12.56 2.13
C LYS A 193 -15.97 11.56 1.34
N TYR A 194 -15.61 10.49 2.04
CA TYR A 194 -14.94 9.33 1.49
C TYR A 194 -15.67 8.07 1.93
N GLN A 195 -15.79 7.12 1.02
CA GLN A 195 -16.12 5.74 1.34
C GLN A 195 -14.84 5.01 1.75
N LEU A 196 -14.84 4.51 2.96
CA LEU A 196 -13.78 3.71 3.55
C LEU A 196 -14.22 2.24 3.53
N SER A 197 -13.35 1.33 3.12
CA SER A 197 -13.66 -0.09 3.17
C SER A 197 -12.48 -0.94 3.62
N ILE A 198 -12.76 -2.00 4.39
CA ILE A 198 -11.79 -2.99 4.88
C ILE A 198 -12.19 -4.38 4.43
N GLU A 199 -11.23 -5.13 3.92
CA GLU A 199 -11.34 -6.56 3.64
C GLU A 199 -10.21 -7.32 4.35
N LEU A 200 -10.55 -8.47 4.94
CA LEU A 200 -9.57 -9.43 5.45
C LEU A 200 -9.34 -10.48 4.36
N ALA A 201 -8.10 -10.57 3.89
CA ALA A 201 -7.71 -11.49 2.82
C ALA A 201 -6.67 -12.50 3.32
N PRO A 202 -6.76 -13.77 2.90
CA PRO A 202 -5.66 -14.71 3.09
C PRO A 202 -4.45 -14.26 2.27
N ALA A 203 -3.22 -14.44 2.79
CA ALA A 203 -2.03 -14.29 1.96
C ALA A 203 -1.80 -15.59 1.21
N CYS A 204 -2.63 -15.82 0.21
CA CYS A 204 -2.25 -16.74 -0.86
C CYS A 204 -1.12 -16.05 -1.64
N PRO A 205 -0.01 -16.72 -1.96
CA PRO A 205 0.83 -16.25 -3.05
C PRO A 205 -0.07 -16.14 -4.28
N VAL A 206 -0.20 -14.93 -4.81
CA VAL A 206 -0.88 -14.73 -6.09
C VAL A 206 -0.05 -15.55 -7.09
N ALA A 207 -0.65 -16.59 -7.67
CA ALA A 207 -0.01 -17.28 -8.79
C ALA A 207 0.37 -16.18 -9.78
N GLN A 208 1.67 -15.98 -9.99
CA GLN A 208 2.15 -15.03 -10.98
C GLN A 208 1.53 -15.48 -12.30
N SER A 209 0.54 -14.73 -12.79
CA SER A 209 0.05 -14.88 -14.14
C SER A 209 1.23 -14.57 -15.06
N GLN A 210 1.82 -15.63 -15.61
CA GLN A 210 2.81 -15.57 -16.69
C GLN A 210 2.20 -14.93 -17.92
#